data_AF-A0A3N7AAU9-F1
#
_entry.id   AF-A0A3N7AAU9-F1
#
_cell.length_a   1.000
_cell.length_b   1.000
_cell.length_c   1.000
_cell.angle_alpha   90.00
_cell.angle_beta   90.00
_cell.angle_gamma   90.00
#
_symmetry.space_group_name_H-M   'P 1'
#
loop_
_entity.id
_entity.type
_entity.pdbx_description
1 polymer ?
#
loop_
_entity_poly.entity_id
_entity_poly.type
_entity_poly.pdbx_seq_one_letter_code
_entity_poly.pdbx_strand_id
1 'polypeptide(L)'
;MPIYKELRAEAANDPEPQKQAKNEAKKQEKQLRYLNTTNAGMTAYFDDGTYTSCMHCDFNKSNIESLFKGKPDGTYKVLKDGRIQYSNSNIEEKPRPPKRKFEDGWMLIDYKWNTKVPQQ
;
A
#
# COMPACT_ATOMS: atom_id res chain seq x y z
N MET A 1 -9.47 -28.48 -60.48
CA MET A 1 -8.28 -29.33 -60.23
C MET A 1 -7.49 -29.40 -61.52
N PRO A 2 -6.12 -29.36 -61.56
CA PRO A 2 -5.10 -29.09 -60.51
C PRO A 2 -5.32 -27.81 -59.65
N ILE A 3 -4.61 -27.42 -58.57
CA ILE A 3 -3.55 -27.99 -57.65
C ILE A 3 -2.20 -28.41 -58.27
N TYR A 4 -1.02 -27.80 -58.04
CA TYR A 4 -0.31 -27.33 -56.80
C TYR A 4 0.62 -26.12 -57.15
N LYS A 5 1.40 -25.42 -56.28
CA LYS A 5 2.07 -25.74 -54.98
C LYS A 5 2.50 -24.46 -54.23
N GLU A 6 2.76 -24.56 -52.92
CA GLU A 6 3.17 -23.47 -52.02
C GLU A 6 4.62 -23.00 -52.18
N LEU A 7 4.92 -21.77 -51.72
CA LEU A 7 6.19 -21.42 -51.05
C LEU A 7 5.92 -20.38 -49.93
N ARG A 8 6.46 -20.61 -48.73
CA ARG A 8 6.42 -19.69 -47.58
C ARG A 8 7.67 -18.79 -47.55
N ALA A 9 7.54 -17.58 -47.01
CA ALA A 9 8.60 -16.91 -46.26
C ALA A 9 7.99 -15.85 -45.31
N GLU A 10 8.40 -15.88 -44.03
CA GLU A 10 8.09 -14.85 -43.04
C GLU A 10 9.14 -13.73 -43.07
N ALA A 11 8.73 -12.47 -42.91
CA ALA A 11 9.57 -11.43 -42.31
C ALA A 11 8.74 -10.23 -41.87
N ALA A 12 8.94 -9.81 -40.62
CA ALA A 12 8.34 -8.65 -39.99
C ALA A 12 8.55 -7.33 -40.76
N ASN A 13 7.58 -6.42 -40.67
CA ASN A 13 7.77 -5.14 -39.98
C ASN A 13 6.41 -4.49 -39.70
N ASP A 14 6.13 -4.29 -38.42
CA ASP A 14 5.03 -3.47 -37.93
C ASP A 14 5.43 -1.99 -37.98
N PRO A 15 4.52 -1.09 -38.37
CA PRO A 15 4.52 0.20 -37.70
C PRO A 15 3.10 0.60 -37.25
N GLU A 16 2.80 0.35 -35.98
CA GLU A 16 1.94 1.20 -35.16
C GLU A 16 2.15 2.67 -35.55
N PRO A 17 1.07 3.44 -35.76
CA PRO A 17 0.65 4.26 -34.63
C PRO A 17 -0.86 4.54 -34.56
N GLN A 18 -1.43 4.57 -33.35
CA GLN A 18 -1.76 5.85 -32.70
C GLN A 18 -2.50 5.69 -31.35
N LYS A 19 -1.94 6.37 -30.33
CA LYS A 19 -2.65 7.12 -29.28
C LYS A 19 -3.91 6.44 -28.67
N GLN A 20 -3.71 5.64 -27.63
CA GLN A 20 -4.78 5.38 -26.67
C GLN A 20 -4.52 6.07 -25.32
N ALA A 21 -5.48 6.91 -24.93
CA ALA A 21 -5.77 7.39 -23.58
C ALA A 21 -4.58 7.76 -22.66
N LYS A 22 -3.99 8.95 -22.87
CA LYS A 22 -3.29 9.68 -21.79
C LYS A 22 -4.26 10.59 -21.04
N ASN A 23 -5.24 10.01 -20.33
CA ASN A 23 -5.99 10.69 -19.27
C ASN A 23 -6.76 9.69 -18.40
N GLU A 24 -7.02 10.10 -17.16
CA GLU A 24 -7.63 9.32 -16.07
C GLU A 24 -6.76 8.13 -15.57
N ALA A 25 -6.45 7.99 -14.28
CA ALA A 25 -6.90 8.74 -13.12
C ALA A 25 -5.82 9.69 -12.57
N LYS A 26 -6.27 10.81 -12.02
CA LYS A 26 -5.57 11.46 -10.90
C LYS A 26 -5.71 10.48 -9.72
N LYS A 27 -4.82 9.47 -9.66
CA LYS A 27 -4.80 8.44 -8.61
C LYS A 27 -4.83 9.19 -7.28
N GLN A 28 -5.93 9.10 -6.54
CA GLN A 28 -6.01 9.72 -5.22
C GLN A 28 -4.82 9.18 -4.43
N GLU A 29 -3.93 10.08 -4.01
CA GLU A 29 -2.68 9.70 -3.36
C GLU A 29 -3.03 9.15 -1.98
N LYS A 30 -3.22 7.83 -1.94
CA LYS A 30 -3.46 6.99 -0.77
C LYS A 30 -2.67 7.52 0.43
N GLN A 31 -3.38 8.03 1.42
CA GLN A 31 -2.79 8.72 2.57
C GLN A 31 -2.61 7.78 3.75
N LEU A 32 -1.46 7.87 4.43
CA LEU A 32 -1.20 7.14 5.65
C LEU A 32 -2.02 7.73 6.80
N ARG A 33 -3.06 7.00 7.22
CA ARG A 33 -4.01 7.42 8.25
C ARG A 33 -3.63 6.94 9.65
N TYR A 34 -3.04 5.74 9.76
CA TYR A 34 -2.42 5.27 10.99
C TYR A 34 -1.12 4.50 10.68
N LEU A 35 -0.18 4.50 11.63
CA LEU A 35 1.03 3.68 11.57
C LEU A 35 1.27 3.07 12.94
N ASN A 36 1.27 1.74 13.03
CA ASN A 36 1.66 0.99 14.20
C ASN A 36 3.04 0.38 13.97
N THR A 37 3.92 0.47 14.96
CA THR A 37 5.28 -0.10 14.92
C THR A 37 5.47 -1.01 16.12
N THR A 38 5.98 -2.21 15.88
CA THR A 38 6.21 -3.23 16.90
C THR A 38 7.62 -3.81 16.75
N ASN A 39 8.10 -4.53 17.76
CA ASN A 39 9.32 -5.35 17.66
C ASN A 39 9.27 -6.38 16.51
N ALA A 40 8.08 -6.73 15.99
CA ALA A 40 7.92 -7.63 14.84
C ALA A 40 7.96 -6.91 13.47
N GLY A 41 7.92 -5.57 13.44
CA GLY A 41 7.83 -4.76 12.22
C GLY A 41 6.72 -3.71 12.29
N MET A 42 6.32 -3.17 11.13
CA MET A 42 5.36 -2.07 11.03
C MET A 42 4.10 -2.44 10.24
N THR A 43 2.97 -1.83 10.60
CA THR A 43 1.73 -1.87 9.80
C THR A 43 1.22 -0.46 9.53
N ALA A 44 1.12 -0.11 8.25
CA ALA A 44 0.51 1.10 7.74
C ALA A 44 -0.98 0.86 7.43
N TYR A 45 -1.82 1.80 7.86
CA TYR A 45 -3.25 1.81 7.63
C TYR A 45 -3.58 3.07 6.84
N PHE A 46 -4.31 2.90 5.74
CA PHE A 46 -4.50 3.98 4.77
C PHE A 46 -5.95 4.47 4.74
N ASP A 47 -6.14 5.67 4.20
CA ASP A 47 -7.46 6.31 4.02
C ASP A 47 -8.42 5.50 3.14
N ASP A 48 -7.89 4.76 2.17
CA ASP A 48 -8.61 3.80 1.30
C ASP A 48 -9.21 2.57 2.04
N GLY A 49 -9.00 2.46 3.36
CA GLY A 49 -9.49 1.34 4.17
C GLY A 49 -8.67 0.05 4.04
N THR A 50 -7.50 0.11 3.39
CA THR A 50 -6.55 -1.02 3.34
C THR A 50 -5.43 -0.87 4.37
N TYR A 51 -4.79 -1.99 4.72
CA TYR A 51 -3.55 -1.98 5.47
C TYR A 51 -2.47 -2.82 4.77
N THR A 52 -1.22 -2.41 4.98
CA THR A 52 -0.02 -3.08 4.49
C THR A 52 0.97 -3.19 5.64
N SER A 53 1.57 -4.36 5.82
CA SER A 53 2.53 -4.65 6.87
C SER A 53 3.89 -4.98 6.26
N CYS A 54 4.96 -4.65 7.00
CA CYS A 54 6.28 -5.15 6.73
C CYS A 54 6.84 -5.75 8.02
N MET A 55 6.94 -7.08 8.05
CA MET A 55 7.65 -7.79 9.10
C MET A 55 9.14 -7.46 9.03
N HIS A 56 9.79 -7.30 10.18
CA HIS A 56 11.20 -6.94 10.31
C HIS A 56 11.62 -5.58 9.69
N CYS A 57 10.67 -4.73 9.28
CA CYS A 57 10.98 -3.34 8.93
C CYS A 57 11.15 -2.47 10.18
N ASP A 58 12.31 -1.84 10.33
CA ASP A 58 12.54 -0.74 11.28
C ASP A 58 11.71 0.51 10.93
N PHE A 59 11.44 1.34 11.94
CA PHE A 59 10.83 2.66 11.79
C PHE A 59 11.82 3.68 11.18
N ASN A 60 11.99 3.59 9.86
CA ASN A 60 12.76 4.53 9.03
C ASN A 60 11.95 5.00 7.81
N LYS A 61 12.45 6.02 7.10
CA LYS A 61 11.71 6.65 6.00
C LYS A 61 11.49 5.70 4.82
N SER A 62 12.53 4.98 4.40
CA SER A 62 12.49 4.05 3.26
C SER A 62 11.48 2.92 3.45
N ASN A 63 11.40 2.37 4.66
CA ASN A 63 10.45 1.34 5.02
C ASN A 63 9.01 1.89 5.02
N ILE A 64 8.77 3.09 5.55
CA ILE A 64 7.47 3.76 5.49
C ILE A 64 7.04 3.97 4.03
N GLU A 65 7.91 4.49 3.16
CA GLU A 65 7.62 4.66 1.72
C GLU A 65 7.33 3.33 1.01
N SER A 66 8.00 2.25 1.41
CA SER A 66 7.80 0.92 0.85
C SER A 66 6.40 0.37 1.15
N LEU A 67 5.79 0.72 2.30
CA LEU A 67 4.42 0.31 2.64
C LEU A 67 3.35 0.90 1.69
N PHE A 68 3.59 2.07 1.08
CA PHE A 68 2.69 2.64 0.06
C PHE A 68 2.75 1.89 -1.28
N LYS A 69 3.88 1.22 -1.55
CA LYS A 69 4.13 0.44 -2.77
C LYS A 69 3.80 -1.04 -2.59
N GLY A 70 3.77 -1.53 -1.35
CA GLY A 70 3.42 -2.91 -1.00
C GLY A 70 1.97 -3.27 -1.35
N LYS A 71 1.76 -4.56 -1.65
CA LYS A 71 0.43 -5.13 -1.83
C LYS A 71 -0.32 -5.08 -0.48
N PRO A 72 -1.60 -4.67 -0.43
CA PRO A 72 -2.39 -4.75 0.79
C PRO A 72 -2.49 -6.19 1.33
N ASP A 73 -2.30 -6.34 2.64
CA ASP A 73 -2.54 -7.60 3.35
C ASP A 73 -4.03 -7.84 3.58
N GLY A 74 -4.80 -6.76 3.70
CA GLY A 74 -6.23 -6.80 3.93
C GLY A 74 -6.86 -5.42 4.03
N THR A 75 -8.09 -5.40 4.54
CA THR A 75 -8.87 -4.18 4.79
C THR A 75 -9.26 -4.05 6.25
N TYR A 76 -9.49 -2.80 6.65
CA TYR A 76 -9.94 -2.41 7.97
C TYR A 76 -11.00 -1.31 7.86
N LYS A 77 -11.76 -1.11 8.94
CA LYS A 77 -12.68 0.02 9.10
C LYS A 77 -12.48 0.67 10.44
N VAL A 78 -12.81 1.97 10.52
CA VAL A 78 -12.80 2.74 11.77
C VAL A 78 -14.21 2.80 12.32
N LEU A 79 -14.39 2.34 13.56
CA LEU A 79 -15.64 2.38 14.31
C LEU A 79 -15.89 3.79 14.87
N LYS A 80 -17.15 4.08 15.24
CA LYS A 80 -17.58 5.42 15.71
C LYS A 80 -16.83 5.95 16.94
N ASP A 81 -16.19 5.07 17.71
CA ASP A 81 -15.42 5.40 18.91
C ASP A 81 -13.89 5.45 18.69
N GLY A 82 -13.47 5.41 17.42
CA GLY A 82 -12.07 5.46 16.99
C GLY A 82 -11.33 4.12 17.05
N ARG A 83 -12.00 2.99 17.32
CA ARG A 83 -11.40 1.66 17.17
C ARG A 83 -11.21 1.28 15.70
N ILE A 84 -10.18 0.51 15.41
CA ILE A 84 -9.94 -0.17 14.13
C ILE A 84 -10.45 -1.60 14.26
N GLN A 85 -11.24 -2.06 13.28
CA GLN A 85 -11.65 -3.45 13.12
C GLN A 85 -11.17 -3.96 11.77
N TYR A 86 -10.47 -5.09 11.74
CA TYR A 86 -10.03 -5.74 10.51
C TYR A 86 -11.21 -6.48 9.86
N SER A 87 -11.35 -6.44 8.54
CA SER A 87 -12.52 -7.03 7.86
C SER A 87 -12.63 -8.55 8.02
N ASN A 88 -11.49 -9.23 8.23
CA ASN A 88 -11.40 -10.69 8.30
C ASN A 88 -11.24 -11.22 9.74
N SER A 89 -11.42 -10.39 10.77
CA SER A 89 -11.33 -10.84 12.16
C SER A 89 -12.23 -10.04 13.11
N ASN A 90 -12.61 -10.65 14.23
CA ASN A 90 -13.31 -9.97 15.32
C ASN A 90 -12.34 -9.17 16.23
N ILE A 91 -11.11 -8.91 15.77
CA ILE A 91 -10.11 -8.17 16.52
C ILE A 91 -10.40 -6.68 16.34
N GLU A 92 -10.58 -5.99 17.46
CA GLU A 92 -10.74 -4.55 17.51
C GLU A 92 -9.64 -3.93 18.37
N GLU A 93 -8.89 -2.99 17.81
CA GLU A 93 -7.85 -2.25 18.55
C GLU A 93 -8.22 -0.77 18.63
N LYS A 94 -7.87 -0.10 19.73
CA LYS A 94 -7.99 1.36 19.84
C LYS A 94 -6.61 2.00 19.69
N PRO A 95 -6.29 2.69 18.58
CA PRO A 95 -5.04 3.42 18.42
C PRO A 95 -4.77 4.35 19.60
N ARG A 96 -3.58 4.25 20.18
CA ARG A 96 -3.11 5.08 21.30
C ARG A 96 -1.61 5.37 21.13
N PRO A 97 -1.15 6.60 21.41
CA PRO A 97 0.27 6.91 21.34
C PRO A 97 1.06 6.02 22.34
N PRO A 98 2.32 5.68 22.01
CA PRO A 98 3.17 4.92 22.92
C PRO A 98 3.37 5.67 24.25
N LYS A 99 3.50 4.95 25.37
CA LYS A 99 3.64 5.59 26.69
C LYS A 99 5.03 6.17 26.91
N ARG A 100 6.02 5.67 26.17
CA ARG A 100 7.43 6.12 26.21
C ARG A 100 7.95 6.39 24.80
N LYS A 101 8.98 7.25 24.69
CA LYS A 101 9.50 7.77 23.42
C LYS A 101 10.15 6.74 22.46
N PHE A 102 10.27 5.48 22.86
CA PHE A 102 10.92 4.40 22.11
C PHE A 102 10.21 3.05 22.34
N GLU A 103 8.91 3.07 22.60
CA GLU A 103 8.08 1.89 22.86
C GLU A 103 7.22 1.57 21.63
N ASP A 104 6.92 0.28 21.43
CA ASP A 104 5.97 -0.19 20.43
C ASP A 104 4.62 0.55 20.54
N GLY A 105 3.98 0.78 19.40
CA GLY A 105 2.65 1.38 19.32
C GLY A 105 2.46 2.34 18.16
N TRP A 106 1.48 3.23 18.32
CA TRP A 106 0.94 4.02 17.22
C TRP A 106 1.72 5.32 17.01
N MET A 107 2.66 5.29 16.07
CA MET A 107 3.51 6.42 15.69
C MET A 107 2.77 7.50 14.91
N LEU A 108 1.72 7.12 14.18
CA LEU A 108 0.77 8.03 13.53
C LEU A 108 -0.66 7.58 13.86
N ILE A 109 -1.50 8.52 14.31
CA ILE A 109 -2.93 8.29 14.58
C ILE A 109 -3.75 9.39 13.89
N ASP A 110 -4.69 8.98 13.04
CA ASP A 110 -5.63 9.87 12.34
C ASP A 110 -4.93 11.09 11.73
N TYR A 111 -3.94 10.80 10.87
CA TYR A 111 -3.08 11.77 10.16
C TYR A 111 -2.14 12.61 11.05
N LYS A 112 -2.06 12.35 12.36
CA LYS A 112 -1.19 13.07 13.31
C LYS A 112 -0.05 12.19 13.81
N TRP A 113 1.18 12.68 13.67
CA TRP A 113 2.38 12.04 14.19
C TRP A 113 2.52 12.24 15.70
N ASN A 114 2.70 11.14 16.44
CA ASN A 114 2.97 11.14 17.89
C ASN A 114 4.46 11.13 18.22
N THR A 115 5.31 10.92 17.21
CA THR A 115 6.77 10.89 17.28
C THR A 115 7.37 11.78 16.19
N LYS A 116 8.68 12.02 16.24
CA LYS A 116 9.38 12.64 15.11
C LYS A 116 9.44 11.64 13.95
N VAL A 117 9.04 12.07 12.76
CA VAL A 117 9.20 11.27 11.54
C VAL A 117 10.69 11.00 11.30
N PRO A 118 11.11 9.74 11.04
CA PRO A 118 12.47 9.43 10.64
C PRO A 118 12.82 10.20 9.37
N GLN A 119 14.00 10.84 9.35
CA GLN A 119 14.41 11.68 8.21
C GLN A 119 15.35 10.98 7.23
N GLN A 120 15.83 9.78 7.58
CA GLN A 120 16.76 8.95 6.81
C GLN A 120 16.27 7.50 6.85
#